data_AF-A0A1G6R1K4-F1
#
_entry.id   AF-A0A1G6R1K4-F1
#
_cell.length_a   1.000
_cell.length_b   1.000
_cell.length_c   1.000
_cell.angle_alpha   90.00
_cell.angle_beta   90.00
_cell.angle_gamma   90.00
#
_symmetry.space_group_name_H-M   'P 1'
#
loop_
_entity.id
_entity.type
_entity.pdbx_description
1 polymer ?
#
loop_
_entity_poly.entity_id
_entity_poly.type
_entity_poly.pdbx_seq_one_letter_code
_entity_poly.pdbx_strand_id
1 'polypeptide(L)'
;MAAGLAVTAVALLAAGGPREADRTRGHPEGASSAQAGPAAPAAERVARARRAAARVTAPVRIADAATVRLLRPGDRVDVIAAEERGAGGAARVVARGARVTEVPEPLEDTGTGGALVVLSVPRAAAAGLAGASATARLAVTLW
;
A
#
# COMPACT_ATOMS: atom_id res chain seq x y z
N MET A 1 39.38 14.26 -14.39
CA MET A 1 39.78 13.49 -13.19
C MET A 1 38.64 12.53 -12.87
N ALA A 2 38.79 11.26 -13.23
CA ALA A 2 37.78 10.22 -13.01
C ALA A 2 38.10 9.47 -11.71
N ALA A 3 37.09 9.27 -10.87
CA ALA A 3 37.10 8.40 -9.69
C ALA A 3 35.64 7.96 -9.49
N GLY A 4 35.23 6.71 -9.32
CA GLY A 4 35.90 5.44 -9.03
C GLY A 4 34.87 4.64 -8.22
N LEU A 5 34.04 3.83 -8.88
CA LEU A 5 32.97 3.04 -8.25
C LEU A 5 33.55 1.77 -7.61
N ALA A 6 33.28 1.55 -6.32
CA ALA A 6 33.53 0.29 -5.64
C ALA A 6 32.19 -0.45 -5.46
N VAL A 7 32.06 -1.63 -6.10
CA VAL A 7 30.93 -2.54 -5.95
C VAL A 7 31.36 -3.70 -5.05
N THR A 8 30.66 -3.89 -3.95
CA THR A 8 30.89 -5.01 -3.01
C THR A 8 29.94 -6.16 -3.37
N ALA A 9 30.50 -7.29 -3.78
CA ALA A 9 29.75 -8.51 -4.09
C ALA A 9 29.40 -9.29 -2.81
N VAL A 10 28.18 -9.82 -2.72
CA VAL A 10 27.71 -10.70 -1.64
C VAL A 10 27.73 -12.14 -2.15
N ALA A 11 28.36 -13.04 -1.40
CA ALA A 11 28.39 -14.48 -1.69
C ALA A 11 27.11 -15.16 -1.15
N LEU A 12 26.47 -15.97 -2.00
CA LEU A 12 25.32 -16.82 -1.67
C LEU A 12 25.78 -18.10 -0.97
N LEU A 13 25.22 -18.38 0.21
CA LEU A 13 25.28 -19.68 0.87
C LEU A 13 24.26 -20.62 0.23
N ALA A 14 24.73 -21.65 -0.46
CA ALA A 14 23.95 -22.79 -0.91
C ALA A 14 24.48 -24.07 -0.24
N ALA A 15 23.74 -24.58 0.73
CA ALA A 15 23.84 -25.92 1.28
C ALA A 15 22.42 -26.29 1.75
N GLY A 16 21.81 -27.40 1.39
CA GLY A 16 22.16 -28.53 0.55
C GLY A 16 21.15 -29.65 0.83
N GLY A 17 20.81 -30.42 -0.21
CA GLY A 17 20.47 -31.85 -0.08
C GLY A 17 19.02 -32.30 0.15
N PRO A 18 18.74 -33.59 -0.09
CA PRO A 18 17.66 -34.06 -0.96
C PRO A 18 16.42 -34.64 -0.24
N ARG A 19 15.35 -34.78 -1.03
CA ARG A 19 14.14 -35.56 -0.73
C ARG A 19 14.47 -37.05 -0.69
N GLU A 20 13.97 -37.76 0.30
CA GLU A 20 13.87 -39.22 0.23
C GLU A 20 12.66 -39.78 1.00
N ALA A 21 12.02 -40.75 0.34
CA ALA A 21 11.16 -41.81 0.84
C ALA A 21 9.81 -41.49 1.49
N ASP A 22 8.78 -41.66 0.64
CA ASP A 22 7.61 -42.50 0.88
C ASP A 22 7.56 -43.25 2.24
N ARG A 23 6.55 -42.92 3.05
CA ARG A 23 6.01 -43.79 4.09
C ARG A 23 4.50 -43.71 4.07
N THR A 24 3.89 -44.53 3.23
CA THR A 24 2.52 -45.00 3.47
C THR A 24 2.42 -45.80 4.77
N ARG A 25 1.35 -45.49 5.52
CA ARG A 25 0.67 -46.29 6.57
C ARG A 25 1.19 -46.16 8.00
N GLY A 26 0.49 -45.33 8.76
CA GLY A 26 0.45 -45.33 10.22
C GLY A 26 -0.52 -44.27 10.70
N HIS A 27 -1.76 -44.68 10.96
CA HIS A 27 -2.77 -43.86 11.62
C HIS A 27 -2.56 -43.92 13.13
N PRO A 28 -2.39 -42.78 13.80
CA PRO A 28 -2.92 -42.60 15.13
C PRO A 28 -4.09 -41.61 15.06
N GLU A 29 -5.23 -42.03 15.57
CA GLU A 29 -6.24 -41.14 16.14
C GLU A 29 -5.53 -40.29 17.20
N GLY A 30 -5.32 -39.02 16.88
CA GLY A 30 -4.67 -38.07 17.76
C GLY A 30 -5.27 -36.72 17.46
N ALA A 31 -6.30 -36.37 18.23
CA ALA A 31 -6.93 -35.07 18.36
C ALA A 31 -6.09 -33.90 17.84
N SER A 32 -6.18 -33.63 16.54
CA SER A 32 -5.93 -32.28 16.04
C SER A 32 -7.22 -31.52 16.28
N SER A 33 -7.41 -31.12 17.54
CA SER A 33 -8.10 -29.90 17.84
C SER A 33 -7.46 -28.82 16.97
N ALA A 34 -8.05 -28.62 15.78
CA ALA A 34 -8.02 -27.34 15.14
C ALA A 34 -8.50 -26.39 16.23
N GLN A 35 -7.54 -25.76 16.88
CA GLN A 35 -7.75 -24.69 17.83
C GLN A 35 -8.38 -23.59 16.98
N ALA A 36 -9.68 -23.69 16.75
CA ALA A 36 -10.52 -22.59 16.37
C ALA A 36 -10.30 -21.59 17.51
N GLY A 37 -9.34 -20.69 17.31
CA GLY A 37 -9.08 -19.60 18.24
C GLY A 37 -10.43 -18.97 18.58
N PRO A 38 -10.68 -18.65 19.87
CA PRO A 38 -12.00 -18.26 20.32
C PRO A 38 -12.54 -17.19 19.38
N ALA A 39 -13.68 -17.47 18.76
CA ALA A 39 -14.31 -16.55 17.82
C ALA A 39 -14.48 -15.22 18.54
N ALA A 40 -13.63 -14.23 18.20
CA ALA A 40 -13.64 -12.93 18.85
C ALA A 40 -15.09 -12.45 18.95
N PRO A 41 -15.56 -12.03 20.13
CA PRO A 41 -16.98 -11.77 20.36
C PRO A 41 -17.50 -10.82 19.27
N ALA A 42 -18.74 -11.01 18.83
CA ALA A 42 -19.30 -10.23 17.71
C ALA A 42 -19.12 -8.71 17.90
N ALA A 43 -19.18 -8.23 19.15
CA ALA A 43 -18.89 -6.87 19.54
C ALA A 43 -17.49 -6.39 19.14
N GLU A 44 -16.46 -7.23 19.29
CA GLU A 44 -15.09 -6.89 18.92
C GLU A 44 -14.91 -6.82 17.40
N ARG A 45 -15.58 -7.72 16.64
CA ARG A 45 -15.58 -7.66 15.17
C ARG A 45 -16.25 -6.38 14.69
N VAL A 46 -17.38 -6.01 15.28
CA VAL A 46 -18.08 -4.75 14.97
C VAL A 46 -17.22 -3.54 15.35
N ALA A 47 -16.56 -3.56 16.51
CA ALA A 47 -15.64 -2.49 16.91
C ALA A 47 -14.46 -2.35 15.95
N ARG A 48 -13.86 -3.47 15.52
CA ARG A 48 -12.78 -3.49 14.51
C ARG A 48 -13.27 -2.97 13.16
N ALA A 49 -14.47 -3.35 12.73
CA ALA A 49 -15.09 -2.84 11.50
C ALA A 49 -15.34 -1.32 11.58
N ARG A 50 -15.83 -0.82 12.72
CA ARG A 50 -16.00 0.62 12.95
C ARG A 50 -14.68 1.38 12.93
N ARG A 51 -13.63 0.83 13.57
CA ARG A 51 -12.28 1.41 13.52
C ARG A 51 -11.71 1.41 12.10
N ALA A 52 -11.96 0.35 11.33
CA ALA A 52 -11.58 0.28 9.92
C ALA A 52 -12.37 1.29 9.06
N ALA A 53 -13.64 1.55 9.41
CA ALA A 53 -14.48 2.55 8.76
C ALA A 53 -14.19 3.99 9.21
N ALA A 54 -13.47 4.19 10.32
CA ALA A 54 -13.09 5.52 10.79
C ALA A 54 -12.29 6.24 9.70
N ARG A 55 -12.84 7.36 9.23
CA ARG A 55 -12.24 8.15 8.17
C ARG A 55 -11.35 9.23 8.76
N VAL A 56 -10.28 9.55 8.04
CA VAL A 56 -9.37 10.66 8.33
C VAL A 56 -9.16 11.49 7.08
N THR A 57 -8.79 12.74 7.28
CA THR A 57 -8.38 13.66 6.24
C THR A 57 -6.88 13.49 5.99
N ALA A 58 -6.49 13.22 4.75
CA ALA A 58 -5.11 13.02 4.35
C ALA A 58 -4.77 13.94 3.16
N PRO A 59 -3.82 14.88 3.31
CA PRO A 59 -3.24 15.57 2.17
C PRO A 59 -2.33 14.62 1.38
N VAL A 60 -2.55 14.54 0.08
CA VAL A 60 -1.84 13.62 -0.83
C VAL A 60 -1.36 14.41 -2.05
N ARG A 61 -0.08 14.23 -2.41
CA ARG A 61 0.47 14.81 -3.64
C ARG A 61 0.30 13.81 -4.78
N ILE A 62 -0.37 14.24 -5.84
CA ILE A 62 -0.54 13.46 -7.07
C ILE A 62 0.47 13.97 -8.09
N ALA A 63 1.15 13.03 -8.73
CA ALA A 63 2.28 13.29 -9.64
C ALA A 63 1.87 13.97 -10.95
N ASP A 64 0.57 14.03 -11.27
CA ASP A 64 0.07 14.76 -12.43
C ASP A 64 -0.88 15.88 -11.97
N ALA A 65 -0.39 17.12 -12.06
CA ALA A 65 -1.16 18.30 -11.72
C ALA A 65 -2.32 18.56 -12.70
N ALA A 66 -2.20 18.18 -13.97
CA ALA A 66 -3.27 18.37 -14.95
C ALA A 66 -4.47 17.46 -14.62
N THR A 67 -4.20 16.22 -14.20
CA THR A 67 -5.24 15.31 -13.69
C THR A 67 -5.94 15.89 -12.46
N VAL A 68 -5.19 16.47 -11.50
CA VAL A 68 -5.78 17.08 -10.30
C VAL A 68 -6.73 18.23 -10.62
N ARG A 69 -6.45 19.02 -11.67
CA ARG A 69 -7.32 20.14 -12.10
C ARG A 69 -8.69 19.69 -12.60
N LEU A 70 -8.87 18.40 -12.89
CA LEU A 70 -10.16 17.83 -13.28
C LEU A 70 -11.03 17.46 -12.07
N LEU A 71 -10.41 17.29 -10.90
CA LEU A 71 -11.10 16.83 -9.69
C LEU A 71 -11.92 17.94 -9.06
N ARG A 72 -13.04 17.55 -8.45
CA ARG A 72 -13.91 18.42 -7.67
C ARG A 72 -14.12 17.84 -6.27
N PRO A 73 -14.29 18.69 -5.24
CA PRO A 73 -14.78 18.23 -3.94
C PRO A 73 -16.08 17.43 -4.10
N GLY A 74 -16.10 16.20 -3.58
CA GLY A 74 -17.19 15.25 -3.78
C GLY A 74 -16.83 14.04 -4.64
N ASP A 75 -15.83 14.15 -5.51
CA ASP A 75 -15.40 13.05 -6.39
C ASP A 75 -14.92 11.84 -5.59
N ARG A 76 -15.12 10.66 -6.18
CA ARG A 76 -14.55 9.40 -5.69
C ARG A 76 -13.40 9.00 -6.58
N VAL A 77 -12.27 8.69 -5.96
CA VAL A 77 -11.05 8.30 -6.65
C VAL A 77 -10.44 7.06 -6.04
N ASP A 78 -9.81 6.25 -6.88
CA ASP A 78 -8.83 5.26 -6.46
C ASP A 78 -7.45 5.89 -6.58
N VAL A 79 -6.59 5.66 -5.58
CA VAL A 79 -5.20 6.16 -5.56
C VAL A 79 -4.26 5.01 -5.85
N ILE A 80 -3.40 5.21 -6.84
CA ILE A 80 -2.46 4.22 -7.34
C ILE A 80 -1.05 4.71 -7.04
N ALA A 81 -0.22 3.85 -6.45
CA ALA A 81 1.20 4.08 -6.32
C ALA A 81 1.92 3.39 -7.47
N ALA A 82 2.70 4.17 -8.24
CA ALA A 82 3.64 3.68 -9.23
C ALA A 82 5.06 3.92 -8.72
N GLU A 83 5.75 2.83 -8.40
CA GLU A 83 7.16 2.88 -8.00
C GLU A 83 8.04 3.31 -9.18
N GLU A 84 9.16 3.97 -8.88
CA GLU A 84 10.00 4.57 -9.91
C GLU A 84 10.66 3.51 -10.80
N ARG A 85 10.68 3.78 -12.11
CA ARG A 85 11.22 2.86 -13.12
C ARG A 85 12.70 2.61 -12.84
N GLY A 86 13.03 1.35 -12.50
CA GLY A 86 14.38 0.93 -12.10
C GLY A 86 14.36 -0.04 -10.91
N ALA A 87 13.34 0.02 -10.06
CA ALA A 87 13.14 -0.89 -8.93
C ALA A 87 12.33 -2.16 -9.28
N GLY A 88 11.88 -2.32 -10.54
CA GLY A 88 10.98 -3.41 -10.94
C GLY A 88 9.57 -3.32 -10.31
N GLY A 89 9.23 -2.19 -9.70
CA GLY A 89 8.01 -2.02 -8.93
C GLY A 89 6.75 -1.92 -9.80
N ALA A 90 5.74 -2.74 -9.46
CA ALA A 90 4.44 -2.73 -10.12
C ALA A 90 3.53 -1.64 -9.56
N ALA A 91 2.66 -1.08 -10.42
CA ALA A 91 1.60 -0.18 -9.98
C ALA A 91 0.60 -0.93 -9.08
N ARG A 92 0.25 -0.36 -7.94
CA ARG A 92 -0.75 -0.93 -7.01
C ARG A 92 -1.72 0.12 -6.51
N VAL A 93 -2.95 -0.30 -6.26
CA VAL A 93 -3.96 0.53 -5.62
C VAL A 93 -3.70 0.59 -4.12
N VAL A 94 -3.50 1.80 -3.58
CA VAL A 94 -3.21 2.04 -2.15
C VAL A 94 -4.45 2.48 -1.39
N ALA A 95 -5.38 3.17 -2.05
CA ALA A 95 -6.66 3.55 -1.48
C ALA A 95 -7.76 3.40 -2.54
N ARG A 96 -8.89 2.81 -2.14
CA ARG A 96 -10.08 2.67 -2.99
C ARG A 96 -11.21 3.57 -2.51
N GLY A 97 -11.92 4.20 -3.45
CA GLY A 97 -13.09 5.03 -3.18
C GLY A 97 -12.81 6.16 -2.17
N ALA A 98 -11.61 6.74 -2.21
CA ALA A 98 -11.26 7.92 -1.46
C ALA A 98 -12.13 9.09 -1.93
N ARG A 99 -12.65 9.89 -1.00
CA ARG A 99 -13.47 11.05 -1.35
C ARG A 99 -12.59 12.29 -1.38
N VAL A 100 -12.62 13.04 -2.47
CA VAL A 100 -11.99 14.36 -2.54
C VAL A 100 -12.75 15.31 -1.63
N THR A 101 -12.09 15.86 -0.62
CA THR A 101 -12.67 16.87 0.29
C THR A 101 -12.29 18.28 -0.10
N GLU A 102 -11.08 18.45 -0.64
CA GLU A 102 -10.55 19.75 -1.06
C GLU A 102 -9.50 19.55 -2.15
N VAL A 103 -9.41 20.49 -3.07
CA VAL A 103 -8.33 20.59 -4.06
C VAL A 103 -7.65 21.95 -3.83
N PRO A 104 -6.57 21.98 -3.02
CA PRO A 104 -5.88 23.23 -2.70
C PRO A 104 -5.36 23.92 -3.97
N GLU A 105 -5.42 25.25 -3.99
CA GLU A 105 -4.77 26.02 -5.04
C GLU A 105 -3.25 25.74 -5.01
N PRO A 106 -2.60 25.48 -6.16
CA PRO A 106 -1.17 25.25 -6.20
C PRO A 106 -0.46 26.50 -5.67
N LEU A 107 0.33 26.36 -4.60
CA LEU A 107 1.38 27.35 -4.34
C LEU A 107 2.35 27.32 -5.52
N GLU A 108 2.80 28.52 -5.94
CA GLU A 108 3.77 28.79 -7.01
C GLU A 108 4.72 27.62 -7.28
N ASP A 109 4.90 27.27 -8.56
CA ASP A 109 5.53 26.03 -9.00
C ASP A 109 6.85 25.74 -8.26
N THR A 110 6.75 24.89 -7.24
CA THR A 110 7.88 24.48 -6.40
C THR A 110 8.82 23.50 -7.12
N GLY A 111 8.64 23.26 -8.43
CA GLY A 111 9.44 22.31 -9.21
C GLY A 111 9.23 20.85 -8.81
N THR A 112 8.24 20.57 -7.94
CA THR A 112 7.97 19.23 -7.40
C THR A 112 7.09 18.38 -8.34
N GLY A 113 6.62 18.94 -9.46
CA GLY A 113 6.03 18.18 -10.58
C GLY A 113 4.64 17.58 -10.35
N GLY A 114 3.92 17.95 -9.29
CA GLY A 114 2.58 17.43 -8.98
C GLY A 114 1.74 18.37 -8.12
N ALA A 115 0.46 18.07 -7.91
CA ALA A 115 -0.48 18.91 -7.16
C ALA A 115 -1.04 18.20 -5.91
N LEU A 116 -1.43 18.98 -4.91
CA LEU A 116 -2.02 18.47 -3.67
C LEU A 116 -3.53 18.26 -3.85
N VAL A 117 -4.04 17.22 -3.20
CA VAL A 117 -5.46 16.94 -3.02
C VAL A 117 -5.66 16.48 -1.59
N VAL A 118 -6.75 16.93 -0.96
CA VAL A 118 -7.12 16.45 0.37
C VAL A 118 -8.20 15.38 0.22
N LEU A 119 -7.92 14.21 0.78
CA LEU A 119 -8.78 13.04 0.67
C LEU A 119 -9.33 12.63 2.05
N SER A 120 -10.62 12.33 2.11
CA SER A 120 -11.18 11.54 3.18
C SER A 120 -10.95 10.06 2.87
N VAL A 121 -10.22 9.35 3.72
CA VAL A 121 -9.82 7.94 3.54
C VAL A 121 -9.99 7.13 4.82
N PRO A 122 -10.16 5.80 4.75
CA PRO A 122 -10.05 4.94 5.93
C PRO A 122 -8.71 5.13 6.65
N ARG A 123 -8.72 5.11 7.99
CA ARG A 123 -7.52 5.28 8.85
C ARG A 123 -6.35 4.38 8.42
N ALA A 124 -6.64 3.13 8.07
CA ALA A 124 -5.63 2.16 7.61
C ALA A 124 -5.02 2.54 6.25
N ALA A 125 -5.81 3.07 5.32
CA ALA A 125 -5.32 3.50 4.01
C ALA A 125 -4.44 4.76 4.10
N ALA A 126 -4.70 5.65 5.06
CA ALA A 126 -3.89 6.85 5.27
C ALA A 126 -2.40 6.53 5.56
N ALA A 127 -2.14 5.49 6.37
CA ALA A 127 -0.77 5.04 6.63
C ALA A 127 -0.10 4.50 5.35
N GLY A 128 -0.84 3.74 4.54
CA GLY A 128 -0.37 3.25 3.24
C GLY A 128 -0.07 4.38 2.26
N LEU A 129 -0.91 5.40 2.21
CA LEU A 129 -0.70 6.61 1.39
C LEU A 129 0.54 7.38 1.82
N ALA A 130 0.77 7.56 3.12
CA ALA A 130 1.95 8.24 3.64
C ALA A 130 3.25 7.48 3.27
N GLY A 131 3.27 6.15 3.46
CA GLY A 131 4.42 5.34 3.07
C GLY A 131 4.67 5.30 1.56
N ALA A 132 3.59 5.20 0.78
CA ALA A 132 3.69 5.23 -0.69
C ALA A 132 4.18 6.60 -1.19
N SER A 133 3.71 7.71 -0.61
CA SER A 133 4.17 9.06 -1.00
C SER A 133 5.67 9.28 -0.79
N ALA A 134 6.29 8.54 0.14
CA ALA A 134 7.72 8.62 0.41
C ALA A 134 8.58 7.85 -0.60
N THR A 135 8.00 6.94 -1.38
CA THR A 135 8.75 5.95 -2.18
C THR A 135 8.24 5.78 -3.61
N ALA A 136 7.05 6.29 -3.92
CA ALA A 136 6.36 6.09 -5.18
C ALA A 136 5.66 7.37 -5.65
N ARG A 137 5.49 7.47 -6.97
CA ARG A 137 4.67 8.52 -7.57
C ARG A 137 3.21 8.10 -7.51
N LEU A 138 2.36 8.99 -7.00
CA LEU A 138 0.94 8.70 -6.86
C LEU A 138 0.15 9.21 -8.07
N ALA A 139 -0.79 8.40 -8.54
CA ALA A 139 -1.76 8.74 -9.57
C ALA A 139 -3.18 8.48 -9.04
N VAL A 140 -4.18 9.04 -9.71
CA VAL A 140 -5.59 8.83 -9.38
C VAL A 140 -6.39 8.37 -10.60
N THR A 141 -7.42 7.59 -10.34
CA THR A 141 -8.45 7.25 -11.34
C THR A 141 -9.82 7.61 -10.79
N LEU A 142 -10.64 8.26 -11.62
CA LEU A 142 -12.02 8.61 -11.32
C LEU A 142 -12.93 7.39 -11.47
N TRP A 143 -13.99 7.34 -10.65
CA TRP A 143 -14.99 6.26 -10.68
C TRP A 143 -16.23 6.63 -11.49
#